data_AF-A0A3M1PT01-F1
#
_entry.id   AF-A0A3M1PT01-F1
#
_cell.length_a   1.000
_cell.length_b   1.000
_cell.length_c   1.000
_cell.angle_alpha   90.00
_cell.angle_beta   90.00
_cell.angle_gamma   90.00
#
_symmetry.space_group_name_H-M   'P 1'
#
loop_
_entity.id
_entity.type
_entity.pdbx_description
1 polymer ?
#
loop_
_entity_poly.entity_id
_entity_poly.type
_entity_poly.pdbx_seq_one_letter_code
_entity_poly.pdbx_strand_id
1 'polypeptide(L)'
;WIDGEDPVKLSWPEFGKERVFHGWKLLEMNTLGEVQWRIIFAEHGLGELGKQAAKGWAGDTFAVLENKRSHNLLLLIYSTWDSEAEANEFEQAYRQLLRVKYPKQDENTVVKLAGRDVLIIEGGTKQDNEALLEFLKQVKKQKS
;
A
#
# COMPACT_ATOMS: atom_id res chain seq x y z
N TRP A 1 -4.80 5.86 16.89
CA TRP A 1 -6.23 5.80 17.34
C TRP A 1 -6.57 4.67 18.33
N ILE A 2 -5.60 3.93 18.87
CA ILE A 2 -5.79 3.17 20.13
C ILE A 2 -4.98 3.80 21.29
N ASP A 3 -3.91 4.54 21.00
CA ASP A 3 -3.08 5.24 22.01
C ASP A 3 -3.21 6.78 22.03
N GLY A 4 -4.21 7.33 21.33
CA GLY A 4 -4.51 8.78 21.38
C GLY A 4 -3.61 9.68 20.52
N GLU A 5 -2.66 9.12 19.78
CA GLU A 5 -1.87 9.87 18.79
C GLU A 5 -2.65 10.07 17.47
N ASP A 6 -2.52 11.29 16.92
CA ASP A 6 -3.06 11.64 15.60
C ASP A 6 -2.27 10.91 14.51
N PRO A 7 -2.95 10.37 13.49
CA PRO A 7 -2.30 9.63 12.43
C PRO A 7 -1.48 10.59 11.57
N VAL A 8 -0.32 10.12 11.13
CA VAL A 8 0.48 10.82 10.14
C VAL A 8 -0.36 10.96 8.87
N LYS A 9 -0.62 12.21 8.47
CA LYS A 9 -1.33 12.51 7.23
C LYS A 9 -0.42 12.23 6.03
N LEU A 10 -0.66 11.10 5.39
CA LEU A 10 -0.03 10.73 4.14
C LEU A 10 -0.91 11.14 2.96
N SER A 11 -0.31 11.63 1.88
CA SER A 11 -1.03 12.04 0.67
C SER A 11 -0.30 11.60 -0.59
N TRP A 12 -1.05 11.05 -1.52
CA TRP A 12 -0.57 10.83 -2.89
C TRP A 12 -0.38 12.16 -3.64
N PRO A 13 0.48 12.19 -4.69
CA PRO A 13 0.49 13.32 -5.61
C PRO A 13 -0.86 13.44 -6.32
N GLU A 14 -1.10 14.58 -6.96
CA GLU A 14 -2.24 14.73 -7.85
C GLU A 14 -2.06 13.83 -9.07
N PHE A 15 -2.60 12.60 -9.02
CA PHE A 15 -2.41 11.56 -10.04
C PHE A 15 -2.58 12.09 -11.47
N GLY A 16 -3.61 12.90 -11.74
CA GLY A 16 -3.87 13.43 -13.09
C GLY A 16 -2.78 14.35 -13.66
N LYS A 17 -1.92 14.95 -12.83
CA LYS A 17 -0.82 15.83 -13.26
C LYS A 17 0.47 15.08 -13.59
N GLU A 18 0.58 13.86 -13.10
CA GLU A 18 1.80 13.07 -13.20
C GLU A 18 1.74 12.15 -14.41
N ARG A 19 2.75 12.23 -15.29
CA ARG A 19 2.76 11.53 -16.58
C ARG A 19 2.56 10.02 -16.45
N VAL A 20 3.11 9.41 -15.39
CA VAL A 20 3.00 7.97 -15.12
C VAL A 20 1.54 7.52 -14.90
N PHE A 21 0.65 8.44 -14.52
CA PHE A 21 -0.75 8.16 -14.23
C PHE A 21 -1.73 8.63 -15.32
N HIS A 22 -1.27 9.20 -16.45
CA HIS A 22 -2.18 9.68 -17.51
C HIS A 22 -3.10 8.59 -18.08
N GLY A 23 -2.63 7.34 -18.15
CA GLY A 23 -3.40 6.17 -18.59
C GLY A 23 -4.38 5.63 -17.54
N TRP A 24 -4.39 6.19 -16.34
CA TRP A 24 -5.13 5.70 -15.19
C TRP A 24 -6.25 6.66 -14.80
N LYS A 25 -7.36 6.11 -14.34
CA LYS A 25 -8.49 6.83 -13.76
C LYS A 25 -8.54 6.50 -12.27
N LEU A 26 -8.47 7.51 -11.42
CA LEU A 26 -8.68 7.32 -9.98
C LEU A 26 -10.15 6.92 -9.75
N LEU A 27 -10.34 5.80 -9.05
CA LEU A 27 -11.67 5.31 -8.66
C LEU A 27 -11.97 5.68 -7.19
N GLU A 28 -11.01 5.45 -6.30
CA GLU A 28 -11.16 5.66 -4.86
C GLU A 28 -9.83 6.07 -4.25
N MET A 29 -9.86 6.91 -3.21
CA MET A 29 -8.69 7.27 -2.42
C MET A 29 -9.11 7.60 -0.99
N ASN A 30 -8.55 6.89 -0.02
CA ASN A 30 -8.89 7.10 1.39
C ASN A 30 -7.76 6.58 2.30
N THR A 31 -8.05 6.50 3.60
CA THR A 31 -7.24 5.86 4.63
C THR A 31 -7.96 4.59 5.07
N LEU A 32 -7.22 3.50 5.28
CA LEU A 32 -7.73 2.26 5.83
C LEU A 32 -7.80 2.36 7.35
N GLY A 33 -6.69 2.70 8.00
CA GLY A 33 -6.60 2.73 9.45
C GLY A 33 -6.31 1.37 10.07
N GLU A 34 -5.77 1.40 11.29
CA GLU A 34 -5.39 0.20 12.05
C GLU A 34 -6.50 -0.86 12.12
N VAL A 35 -7.73 -0.43 12.43
CA VAL A 35 -8.87 -1.36 12.60
C VAL A 35 -9.17 -2.09 11.28
N GLN A 36 -9.10 -1.38 10.16
CA GLN A 36 -9.38 -1.97 8.85
C GLN A 36 -8.31 -3.00 8.46
N TRP A 37 -7.04 -2.77 8.82
CA TRP A 37 -6.00 -3.78 8.64
C TRP A 37 -6.31 -5.08 9.38
N ARG A 38 -6.69 -4.98 10.66
CA ARG A 38 -7.07 -6.15 11.45
C ARG A 38 -8.22 -6.94 10.81
N ILE A 39 -9.22 -6.23 10.27
CA ILE A 39 -10.35 -6.84 9.55
C ILE A 39 -9.85 -7.52 8.26
N ILE A 40 -9.08 -6.83 7.42
CA ILE A 40 -8.55 -7.38 6.16
C ILE A 40 -7.82 -8.70 6.40
N PHE A 41 -6.93 -8.75 7.39
CA PHE A 41 -6.22 -9.98 7.74
C PHE A 41 -7.16 -11.07 8.27
N ALA A 42 -8.13 -10.72 9.12
CA ALA A 42 -9.09 -11.68 9.67
C ALA A 42 -9.95 -12.33 8.58
N GLU A 43 -10.44 -11.54 7.62
CA GLU A 43 -11.22 -12.04 6.46
C GLU A 43 -10.42 -13.03 5.59
N HIS A 44 -9.09 -12.99 5.65
CA HIS A 44 -8.21 -13.93 4.95
C HIS A 44 -7.67 -15.04 5.88
N GLY A 45 -8.32 -15.29 7.02
CA GLY A 45 -7.93 -16.36 7.96
C GLY A 45 -6.63 -16.09 8.73
N LEU A 46 -6.13 -14.85 8.71
CA LEU A 46 -4.90 -14.41 9.37
C LEU A 46 -5.18 -13.53 10.59
N GLY A 47 -6.31 -13.74 11.28
CA GLY A 47 -6.80 -12.82 12.32
C GLY A 47 -5.81 -12.51 13.45
N GLU A 48 -5.19 -13.54 14.04
CA GLU A 48 -4.20 -13.33 15.12
C GLU A 48 -2.91 -12.65 14.62
N LEU A 49 -2.45 -13.04 13.43
CA LEU A 49 -1.32 -12.37 12.78
C LEU A 49 -1.64 -10.90 12.50
N GLY A 50 -2.82 -10.61 11.96
CA GLY A 50 -3.29 -9.26 11.64
C GLY A 50 -3.43 -8.37 12.87
N LYS A 51 -3.87 -8.93 14.00
CA LYS A 51 -3.91 -8.19 15.28
C LYS A 51 -2.53 -7.76 15.74
N GLN A 52 -1.50 -8.58 15.52
CA GLN A 52 -0.12 -8.25 15.88
C GLN A 52 0.48 -7.28 14.86
N ALA A 53 0.39 -7.62 13.58
CA ALA A 53 0.95 -6.87 12.47
C ALA A 53 0.35 -5.47 12.28
N ALA A 54 -0.87 -5.22 12.75
CA ALA A 54 -1.48 -3.89 12.70
C ALA A 54 -1.13 -3.00 13.89
N LYS A 55 -0.44 -3.51 14.93
CA LYS A 55 0.00 -2.68 16.05
C LYS A 55 1.07 -1.68 15.61
N GLY A 56 1.08 -0.52 16.25
CA GLY A 56 2.02 0.56 15.91
C GLY A 56 1.72 1.21 14.57
N TRP A 57 0.49 1.09 14.07
CA TRP A 57 0.07 1.80 12.86
C TRP A 57 0.07 3.30 13.14
N ALA A 58 0.92 4.04 12.41
CA ALA A 58 1.03 5.49 12.54
C ALA A 58 0.21 6.24 11.49
N GLY A 59 -0.08 5.63 10.34
CA GLY A 59 -0.83 6.28 9.27
C GLY A 59 -0.80 5.47 7.97
N ASP A 60 -1.81 5.65 7.12
CA ASP A 60 -1.79 5.14 5.75
C ASP A 60 -2.65 5.97 4.79
N THR A 61 -2.41 5.74 3.51
CA THR A 61 -3.32 6.12 2.43
C THR A 61 -3.31 5.04 1.36
N PHE A 62 -4.45 4.83 0.72
CA PHE A 62 -4.57 3.99 -0.44
C PHE A 62 -5.22 4.73 -1.60
N ALA A 63 -4.94 4.27 -2.82
CA ALA A 63 -5.62 4.68 -4.03
C ALA A 63 -5.92 3.45 -4.89
N VAL A 64 -7.15 3.38 -5.41
CA VAL A 64 -7.55 2.40 -6.42
C VAL A 64 -7.67 3.13 -7.74
N LEU A 65 -6.94 2.66 -8.75
CA LEU A 65 -6.95 3.19 -10.10
C LEU A 65 -7.37 2.11 -11.09
N GLU A 66 -8.02 2.55 -12.16
CA GLU A 66 -8.39 1.72 -13.30
C GLU A 66 -7.62 2.16 -14.54
N ASN A 67 -7.02 1.22 -15.25
CA ASN A 67 -6.43 1.50 -16.55
C ASN A 67 -7.55 1.83 -17.55
N LYS A 68 -7.49 3.02 -18.16
CA LYS A 68 -8.55 3.52 -19.06
C LYS A 68 -8.77 2.66 -20.31
N ARG A 69 -7.80 1.82 -20.69
CA ARG A 69 -7.86 0.98 -21.89
C ARG A 69 -8.12 -0.49 -21.59
N SER A 70 -7.39 -1.07 -20.64
CA SER A 70 -7.51 -2.50 -20.33
C SER A 70 -8.54 -2.81 -19.25
N HIS A 71 -9.02 -1.80 -18.52
CA HIS A 71 -9.85 -1.96 -17.32
C HIS A 71 -9.19 -2.74 -16.17
N ASN A 72 -7.88 -2.99 -16.26
CA ASN A 72 -7.14 -3.60 -15.15
C ASN A 72 -7.09 -2.62 -13.97
N LEU A 73 -7.21 -3.17 -12.76
CA LEU A 73 -7.10 -2.41 -11.52
C LEU A 73 -5.64 -2.31 -11.07
N LEU A 74 -5.37 -1.23 -10.35
CA LEU A 74 -4.12 -0.97 -9.64
C LEU A 74 -4.47 -0.45 -8.25
N LEU A 75 -4.01 -1.15 -7.22
CA LEU A 75 -4.08 -0.72 -5.83
C LEU A 75 -2.71 -0.23 -5.40
N LEU A 76 -2.66 1.02 -4.92
CA LEU A 76 -1.50 1.60 -4.27
C LEU A 76 -1.81 1.80 -2.81
N ILE A 77 -0.91 1.35 -1.93
CA ILE A 77 -0.99 1.61 -0.49
C ILE A 77 0.37 2.12 -0.03
N TYR A 78 0.35 3.18 0.77
CA TYR A 78 1.52 3.66 1.49
C TYR A 78 1.16 3.79 2.96
N SER A 79 1.90 3.11 3.81
CA SER A 79 1.72 3.15 5.27
C SER A 79 3.02 3.51 5.97
N THR A 80 2.88 4.12 7.14
CA THR A 80 3.96 4.41 8.08
C THR A 80 3.60 3.82 9.44
N TRP A 81 4.63 3.42 10.17
CA TRP A 81 4.53 2.76 11.46
C TRP A 81 5.31 3.53 12.53
N ASP A 82 5.03 3.26 13.80
CA ASP A 82 5.67 3.95 14.92
C ASP A 82 7.17 3.64 14.98
N SER A 83 7.54 2.40 14.62
CA SER A 83 8.92 1.94 14.53
C SER A 83 9.23 1.16 13.23
N GLU A 84 10.53 1.03 12.92
CA GLU A 84 10.99 0.18 11.81
C GLU A 84 10.69 -1.31 12.05
N ALA A 85 10.67 -1.73 13.33
CA ALA A 85 10.34 -3.11 13.71
C ALA A 85 8.89 -3.44 13.37
N GLU A 86 7.94 -2.56 13.71
CA GLU A 86 6.52 -2.74 13.39
C GLU A 86 6.26 -2.66 11.89
N ALA A 87 6.94 -1.75 11.17
CA ALA A 87 6.87 -1.71 9.71
C ALA A 87 7.32 -3.03 9.08
N ASN A 88 8.41 -3.63 9.59
CA ASN A 88 8.90 -4.92 9.13
C ASN A 88 7.93 -6.06 9.49
N GLU A 89 7.33 -6.05 10.68
CA GLU A 89 6.30 -7.04 11.06
C GLU A 89 5.08 -6.97 10.13
N PHE A 90 4.56 -5.76 9.88
CA PHE A 90 3.47 -5.55 8.93
C PHE A 90 3.84 -6.01 7.52
N GLU A 91 5.03 -5.66 7.04
CA GLU A 91 5.49 -6.03 5.71
C GLU A 91 5.49 -7.56 5.52
N GLN A 92 6.04 -8.28 6.50
CA GLN A 92 6.10 -9.74 6.47
C GLN A 92 4.70 -10.35 6.53
N ALA A 93 3.82 -9.82 7.38
CA ALA A 93 2.43 -10.26 7.45
C ALA A 93 1.69 -10.00 6.14
N TYR A 94 1.88 -8.84 5.51
CA TYR A 94 1.28 -8.50 4.23
C TYR A 94 1.72 -9.44 3.11
N ARG A 95 3.00 -9.84 3.10
CA ARG A 95 3.48 -10.87 2.16
C ARG A 95 2.81 -12.23 2.39
N GLN A 96 2.44 -12.58 3.62
CA GLN A 96 1.66 -13.78 3.89
C GLN A 96 0.21 -13.62 3.40
N LEU A 97 -0.40 -12.46 3.63
CA LEU A 97 -1.72 -12.11 3.10
C LEU A 97 -1.77 -12.26 1.58
N LEU A 98 -0.77 -11.75 0.86
CA LEU A 98 -0.69 -11.89 -0.60
C LEU A 98 -0.66 -13.36 -1.06
N ARG A 99 0.00 -14.26 -0.31
CA ARG A 99 0.03 -15.70 -0.64
C ARG A 99 -1.34 -16.35 -0.46
N VAL A 100 -2.12 -15.89 0.52
CA VAL A 100 -3.50 -16.35 0.74
C VAL A 100 -4.45 -15.79 -0.33
N LYS A 101 -4.33 -14.49 -0.62
CA LYS A 101 -5.18 -13.77 -1.57
C LYS A 101 -4.94 -14.24 -3.02
N TYR A 102 -3.69 -14.51 -3.38
CA TYR A 102 -3.26 -14.89 -4.74
C TYR A 102 -2.50 -16.22 -4.74
N PRO A 103 -3.17 -17.36 -4.49
CA PRO A 103 -2.50 -18.66 -4.37
C PRO A 103 -1.81 -19.11 -5.66
N LYS A 104 -2.26 -18.61 -6.82
CA LYS A 104 -1.67 -18.89 -8.14
C LYS A 104 -0.57 -17.91 -8.56
N GLN A 105 -0.36 -16.84 -7.78
CA GLN A 105 0.63 -15.78 -8.05
C GLN A 105 0.49 -15.15 -9.46
N ASP A 106 -0.73 -15.04 -9.92
CA ASP A 106 -1.10 -14.43 -11.20
C ASP A 106 -1.22 -12.90 -11.12
N GLU A 107 -1.28 -12.34 -9.90
CA GLU A 107 -1.30 -10.91 -9.67
C GLU A 107 0.11 -10.30 -9.62
N ASN A 108 0.30 -9.16 -10.30
CA ASN A 108 1.54 -8.39 -10.14
C ASN A 108 1.52 -7.67 -8.80
N THR A 109 2.45 -8.03 -7.91
CA THR A 109 2.53 -7.46 -6.57
C THR A 109 3.93 -6.93 -6.29
N VAL A 110 4.01 -5.78 -5.63
CA VAL A 110 5.24 -5.19 -5.11
C VAL A 110 5.00 -4.82 -3.67
N VAL A 111 5.94 -5.19 -2.79
CA VAL A 111 5.97 -4.74 -1.40
C VAL A 111 7.38 -4.25 -1.12
N LYS A 112 7.53 -3.02 -0.63
CA LYS A 112 8.81 -2.37 -0.34
C LYS A 112 8.77 -1.74 1.04
N LEU A 113 9.66 -2.21 1.92
CA LEU A 113 9.97 -1.60 3.20
C LEU A 113 11.08 -0.55 3.04
N ALA A 114 10.95 0.60 3.71
CA ALA A 114 11.98 1.63 3.78
C ALA A 114 11.91 2.37 5.13
N GLY A 115 12.75 1.97 6.09
CA GLY A 115 12.66 2.49 7.47
C GLY A 115 11.33 2.10 8.10
N ARG A 116 10.56 3.09 8.54
CA ARG A 116 9.21 2.90 9.10
C ARG A 116 8.08 2.85 8.07
N ASP A 117 8.41 2.94 6.77
CA ASP A 117 7.42 3.05 5.70
C ASP A 117 7.29 1.75 4.91
N VAL A 118 6.06 1.43 4.49
CA VAL A 118 5.76 0.30 3.61
C VAL A 118 4.96 0.80 2.40
N LEU A 119 5.49 0.55 1.21
CA LEU A 119 4.81 0.75 -0.07
C LEU A 119 4.34 -0.59 -0.62
N ILE A 120 3.07 -0.68 -0.97
CA ILE A 120 2.46 -1.83 -1.64
C ILE A 120 1.85 -1.40 -2.97
N ILE A 121 2.05 -2.23 -3.98
CA ILE A 121 1.40 -2.13 -5.29
C ILE A 121 0.81 -3.50 -5.60
N GLU A 122 -0.48 -3.54 -5.94
CA GLU A 122 -1.14 -4.76 -6.45
C GLU A 122 -1.86 -4.45 -7.76
N GLY A 123 -1.79 -5.38 -8.71
CA GLY A 123 -2.38 -5.18 -10.04
C GLY A 123 -1.44 -4.47 -11.01
N GLY A 124 -2.03 -3.94 -12.08
CA GLY A 124 -1.30 -3.43 -13.22
C GLY A 124 -0.44 -4.48 -13.93
N THR A 125 0.38 -4.04 -14.88
CA THR A 125 1.43 -4.87 -15.50
C THR A 125 2.77 -4.70 -14.79
N LYS A 126 3.73 -5.59 -15.06
CA LYS A 126 5.11 -5.44 -14.55
C LYS A 126 5.73 -4.11 -14.99
N GLN A 127 5.48 -3.71 -16.23
CA GLN A 127 5.97 -2.46 -16.81
C GLN A 127 5.36 -1.24 -16.12
N ASP A 128 4.06 -1.29 -15.79
CA ASP A 128 3.41 -0.22 -15.01
C ASP A 128 4.09 -0.08 -13.64
N ASN A 129 4.31 -1.21 -12.95
CA ASN A 129 4.92 -1.22 -11.62
C ASN A 129 6.38 -0.71 -11.64
N GLU A 130 7.16 -1.05 -12.66
CA GLU A 130 8.52 -0.52 -12.85
C GLU A 130 8.52 1.00 -13.07
N ALA A 131 7.63 1.51 -13.93
CA ALA A 131 7.50 2.94 -14.18
C ALA A 131 7.06 3.72 -12.92
N LEU A 132 6.14 3.15 -12.14
CA LEU A 132 5.68 3.72 -10.87
C LEU A 132 6.80 3.77 -9.83
N LEU A 133 7.56 2.68 -9.67
CA LEU A 133 8.69 2.65 -8.74
C LEU A 133 9.76 3.68 -9.10
N GLU A 134 10.03 3.87 -10.39
CA GLU A 134 10.98 4.88 -10.84
C GLU A 134 10.48 6.30 -10.56
N PHE A 135 9.20 6.58 -10.82
CA PHE A 135 8.58 7.85 -10.45
C PHE A 135 8.68 8.13 -8.94
N LEU A 136 8.36 7.15 -8.09
CA LEU A 136 8.39 7.33 -6.63
C LEU A 136 9.81 7.59 -6.10
N LYS A 137 10.85 6.99 -6.70
CA LYS A 137 12.25 7.30 -6.37
C LYS A 137 12.60 8.76 -6.71
N GLN A 138 12.10 9.27 -7.83
CA GLN A 138 12.34 10.65 -8.26
C GLN A 138 11.67 11.65 -7.32
N VAL A 139 10.41 11.40 -6.94
CA VAL A 139 9.68 12.24 -5.97
C VAL A 139 10.40 12.27 -4.62
N LYS A 140 10.88 11.12 -4.13
CA LYS A 140 11.64 11.05 -2.87
C LYS A 140 12.93 11.88 -2.92
N LYS A 141 13.68 11.80 -4.03
CA LYS A 141 14.92 12.59 -4.22
C LYS A 141 14.69 14.10 -4.27
N GLN A 142 13.53 14.57 -4.74
CA GLN A 142 13.22 16.01 -4.80
C GLN A 142 12.81 16.59 -3.44
N LYS A 143 12.43 15.74 -2.48
CA LYS A 143 12.02 16.14 -1.13
C LYS A 143 13.13 15.99 -0.07
N SER A 144 14.28 15.43 -0.43
CA SER A 144 15.49 15.30 0.42
C SER A 144 16.53 16.32 0.04
#